data_AF-A0A9D9LU11-F1
#
_entry.id   AF-A0A9D9LU11-F1
#
_cell.length_a   1.000
_cell.length_b   1.000
_cell.length_c   1.000
_cell.angle_alpha   90.00
_cell.angle_beta   90.00
_cell.angle_gamma   90.00
#
_symmetry.space_group_name_H-M   'P 1'
#
loop_
_entity.id
_entity.type
_entity.pdbx_description
1 polymer ?
#
loop_
_entity_poly.entity_id
_entity_poly.type
_entity_poly.pdbx_seq_one_letter_code
_entity_poly.pdbx_strand_id
1 'polypeptide(L)' 'MPTLTWAGKDEALNVAKSVSYRLLEQDSSLSYGDFNAGNMIIQGDNLAALKSLLPYYRGMVRCIYRYIHAANDKI' A
#
# COMPACT_ATOMS: atom_id res chain seq x y z
N MET A 1 -25.98 8.75 -9.66
CA MET A 1 -24.67 8.95 -8.99
C MET A 1 -23.73 9.58 -10.00
N PRO A 2 -23.13 10.75 -9.74
CA PRO A 2 -22.14 11.32 -10.63
C PRO A 2 -20.87 10.46 -10.66
N THR A 3 -20.22 10.39 -11.83
CA THR A 3 -19.01 9.57 -12.03
C THR A 3 -17.87 10.45 -12.54
N LEU A 4 -16.70 10.37 -11.91
CA LEU A 4 -15.49 11.06 -12.36
C LEU A 4 -14.75 10.19 -13.39
N THR A 5 -14.44 10.76 -14.56
CA THR A 5 -13.63 10.12 -15.61
C THR A 5 -12.42 10.98 -15.89
N TRP A 6 -11.25 10.35 -16.06
CA TRP A 6 -9.98 10.99 -16.39
C TRP A 6 -9.17 10.06 -17.30
N ALA A 7 -8.18 10.62 -18.00
CA ALA A 7 -7.29 9.84 -18.86
C ALA A 7 -6.50 8.79 -18.04
N GLY A 8 -6.46 7.55 -18.50
CA GLY A 8 -5.74 6.45 -17.82
C GLY A 8 -6.49 5.78 -16.67
N LYS A 9 -7.75 6.14 -16.41
CA LYS A 9 -8.56 5.53 -15.34
C LYS A 9 -8.66 4.01 -15.45
N ASP A 10 -9.04 3.50 -16.62
CA ASP A 10 -9.29 2.07 -16.81
C ASP A 10 -8.00 1.24 -16.70
N GLU A 11 -6.89 1.80 -17.20
CA GLU A 11 -5.57 1.20 -17.05
C GLU A 11 -5.15 1.14 -15.58
N ALA A 12 -5.30 2.22 -14.82
CA ALA A 12 -4.99 2.25 -13.40
C ALA A 12 -5.82 1.22 -12.61
N LEU A 13 -7.10 1.05 -12.95
CA LEU A 13 -7.96 0.02 -12.36
C LEU A 13 -7.50 -1.39 -12.73
N ASN A 14 -7.06 -1.61 -13.96
CA ASN A 14 -6.54 -2.91 -14.40
C ASN A 14 -5.22 -3.25 -13.70
N VAL A 15 -4.31 -2.28 -13.56
CA VAL A 15 -3.06 -2.45 -12.80
C VAL A 15 -3.35 -2.83 -11.36
N ALA A 16 -4.23 -2.10 -10.66
CA ALA A 16 -4.59 -2.41 -9.27
C ALA A 16 -5.18 -3.83 -9.09
N LYS A 17 -5.88 -4.33 -10.11
CA LYS A 17 -6.43 -5.70 -10.13
C LYS A 17 -5.35 -6.74 -10.43
N SER A 18 -4.41 -6.44 -11.33
CA SER A 18 -3.39 -7.39 -11.80
C SER A 18 -2.22 -7.58 -10.82
N VAL A 19 -2.02 -6.67 -9.86
CA VAL A 19 -1.00 -6.86 -8.82
C VAL A 19 -1.25 -8.14 -8.03
N SER A 20 -0.31 -9.08 -8.15
CA SER A 20 -0.31 -10.36 -7.45
C SER A 20 -0.13 -10.18 -5.94
N TYR A 21 -0.78 -11.06 -5.17
CA TYR A 21 -0.51 -11.22 -3.76
C TYR A 21 0.93 -11.74 -3.54
N ARG A 22 1.62 -11.19 -2.54
CA ARG A 22 2.98 -11.63 -2.14
C ARG A 22 3.00 -11.99 -0.65
N LEU A 23 3.82 -12.97 -0.28
CA LEU A 23 4.08 -13.26 1.13
C LEU A 23 5.06 -12.24 1.69
N LEU A 24 4.86 -11.88 2.97
CA LEU A 24 5.81 -11.05 3.70
C LEU A 24 6.87 -11.96 4.30
N GLU A 25 8.14 -11.63 4.08
CA GLU A 25 9.28 -12.29 4.68
C GLU A 25 9.87 -11.38 5.75
N GLN A 26 10.13 -11.94 6.94
CA GLN A 26 10.74 -11.19 8.02
C GLN A 26 12.25 -11.20 7.86
N ASP A 27 12.86 -10.01 7.85
CA ASP A 27 14.30 -9.86 7.95
C ASP A 27 14.70 -9.71 9.43
N SER A 28 15.29 -10.76 10.01
CA SER A 28 15.74 -10.76 11.40
C SER A 28 16.89 -9.79 11.68
N SER A 29 17.67 -9.41 10.65
CA SER A 29 18.79 -8.48 10.80
C SER A 29 18.34 -7.03 10.95
N LEU A 30 17.18 -6.69 10.38
CA LEU A 30 16.58 -5.36 10.43
C LEU A 30 15.47 -5.24 11.50
N SER A 31 15.02 -6.36 12.04
CA SER A 31 13.98 -6.39 13.08
C SER A 31 14.53 -5.91 14.42
N TYR A 32 13.76 -5.09 15.13
CA TYR A 32 14.13 -4.57 16.46
C TYR A 32 12.91 -4.36 17.36
N GLY A 33 13.10 -4.50 18.67
CA GLY A 33 12.07 -4.27 19.70
C GLY A 33 11.29 -5.53 20.08
N ASP A 34 10.09 -5.33 20.65
CA ASP A 34 9.21 -6.42 21.06
C ASP A 34 8.43 -6.99 19.86
N PHE A 35 8.66 -8.26 19.55
CA PHE A 35 7.97 -8.98 18.48
C PHE A 35 6.45 -9.09 18.70
N ASN A 36 5.97 -8.96 19.95
CA ASN A 36 4.55 -9.03 20.27
C ASN A 36 3.81 -7.69 20.08
N ALA A 37 4.52 -6.60 19.81
CA ALA A 37 3.91 -5.28 19.64
C ALA A 37 3.06 -5.15 18.37
N GLY A 38 3.24 -6.05 17.38
CA GLY A 38 2.48 -6.06 16.12
C GLY A 38 2.80 -4.91 15.15
N ASN A 39 3.82 -4.12 15.44
CA ASN A 39 4.30 -3.06 14.56
C ASN A 39 5.12 -3.64 13.41
N MET A 40 4.93 -3.11 12.20
CA MET A 40 5.63 -3.60 11.00
C MET A 40 6.16 -2.45 10.17
N ILE A 41 7.40 -2.60 9.68
CA ILE A 41 7.97 -1.79 8.60
C ILE A 41 8.12 -2.72 7.41
N ILE A 42 7.49 -2.37 6.29
CA ILE A 42 7.49 -3.20 5.07
C ILE A 42 8.30 -2.48 4.00
N GLN A 43 9.34 -3.14 3.50
CA GLN A 43 10.13 -2.64 2.39
C GLN A 43 9.60 -3.20 1.06
N GLY A 44 9.34 -2.32 0.10
CA GLY A 44 8.90 -2.70 -1.25
C GLY A 44 7.98 -1.67 -1.88
N ASP A 45 7.41 -2.05 -3.03
CA ASP A 45 6.35 -1.28 -3.67
C ASP A 45 5.09 -1.25 -2.79
N ASN A 46 4.50 -0.06 -2.65
CA ASN A 46 3.37 0.14 -1.74
C ASN A 46 2.09 -0.58 -2.20
N LEU A 47 1.84 -0.72 -3.50
CA LEU A 47 0.66 -1.37 -4.03
C LEU A 47 0.75 -2.89 -3.79
N ALA A 48 1.93 -3.47 -3.99
CA ALA A 48 2.20 -4.86 -3.64
C ALA A 48 2.08 -5.10 -2.13
N ALA A 49 2.67 -4.23 -1.29
CA ALA A 49 2.60 -4.35 0.16
C ALA A 49 1.15 -4.28 0.67
N LEU A 50 0.36 -3.33 0.17
CA LEU A 50 -1.06 -3.21 0.53
C LEU A 50 -1.85 -4.45 0.10
N LYS A 51 -1.57 -5.00 -1.10
CA LYS A 51 -2.19 -6.26 -1.56
C LYS A 51 -1.90 -7.42 -0.61
N SER A 52 -0.67 -7.52 -0.13
CA SER A 52 -0.24 -8.54 0.84
C SER A 52 -0.92 -8.42 2.20
N LEU A 53 -1.29 -7.22 2.62
CA LEU A 53 -1.96 -6.97 3.90
C LEU A 53 -3.47 -7.23 3.87
N LEU A 54 -4.09 -7.30 2.69
CA LEU A 54 -5.55 -7.42 2.54
C LEU A 54 -6.18 -8.60 3.32
N PRO A 55 -5.63 -9.83 3.32
CA PRO A 55 -6.27 -10.95 4.00
C PRO A 55 -6.38 -10.76 5.51
N TYR A 56 -5.49 -9.97 6.11
CA TYR A 56 -5.34 -9.84 7.56
C TYR A 56 -5.89 -8.53 8.11
N TYR A 57 -5.76 -7.43 7.38
CA TYR A 57 -6.04 -6.07 7.90
C TYR A 57 -7.25 -5.39 7.26
N ARG A 58 -7.96 -6.06 6.33
CA ARG A 58 -9.14 -5.47 5.67
C ARG A 58 -10.20 -5.10 6.70
N GLY A 59 -10.61 -3.83 6.69
CA GLY A 59 -11.63 -3.30 7.60
C GLY A 59 -11.12 -3.02 9.02
N MET A 60 -9.84 -3.23 9.32
CA MET A 60 -9.27 -3.04 10.65
C MET A 60 -8.46 -1.74 10.80
N VAL A 61 -8.11 -1.09 9.67
CA VAL A 61 -7.28 0.12 9.67
C VAL A 61 -8.10 1.33 10.13
N ARG A 62 -7.70 1.94 11.25
CA ARG A 62 -8.37 3.11 11.82
C ARG A 62 -8.01 4.42 11.14
N CYS A 63 -6.77 4.57 10.70
CA CYS A 63 -6.25 5.80 10.11
C CYS A 63 -5.17 5.47 9.09
N ILE A 64 -5.15 6.19 7.97
CA ILE A 64 -4.12 6.12 6.95
C ILE A 64 -3.59 7.53 6.75
N TYR A 65 -2.27 7.70 6.86
CA TYR A 65 -1.58 8.93 6.51
C TYR A 65 -0.64 8.65 5.33
N ARG A 66 -0.73 9.49 4.30
CA ARG A 66 0.21 9.49 3.18
C ARG A 66 0.66 10.92 2.94
N TYR A 67 1.95 11.15 3.06
CA TYR A 67 2.55 12.37 2.56
C TYR A 67 2.79 12.23 1.06
N ILE A 68 2.25 13.15 0.27
CA ILE A 68 2.57 13.29 -1.15
C ILE A 68 3.35 14.58 -1.27
N HIS A 69 4.63 14.48 -1.63
CA HIS A 69 5.38 15.65 -2.05
C HIS A 69 4.90 16.01 -3.46
N ALA A 70 4.07 17.03 -3.57
CA ALA A 70 3.84 17.66 -4.87
C ALA A 70 5.15 18.37 -5.24
N ALA A 71 5.92 17.77 -6.14
CA ALA A 71 6.90 18.55 -6.88
C ALA A 71 6.12 19.71 -7.51
N ASN A 72 6.62 20.94 -7.36
CA ASN A 72 6.07 22.09 -8.06
C ASN A 72 6.23 21.86 -9.56
N ASP A 73 5.24 21.20 -10.16
CA ASP A 73 5.01 21.28 -11.59
C ASP A 73 4.56 22.72 -11.86
N LYS A 74 5.56 23.55 -12.20
CA LYS A 74 5.33 24.84 -12.83
C LYS A 74 4.48 24.58 -14.07
N ILE A 75 3.20 24.93 -14.00
CA ILE A 75 2.41 25.31 -15.16
C ILE A 75 2.92 26.69 -15.62
#